data_AF-A0A354SLC5-F1
#
_entry.id   AF-A0A354SLC5-F1
#
_cell.length_a   1.000
_cell.length_b   1.000
_cell.length_c   1.000
_cell.angle_alpha   90.00
_cell.angle_beta   90.00
_cell.angle_gamma   90.00
#
_symmetry.space_group_name_H-M   'P 1'
#
loop_
_entity.id
_entity.type
_entity.pdbx_description
1 polymer ?
#
loop_
_entity_poly.entity_id
_entity_poly.type
_entity_poly.pdbx_seq_one_letter_code
_entity_poly.pdbx_strand_id
1 'polypeptide(L)' 'MRTTLNIEDALIDKATKITGIKEKTALVKLGLEALIARESARRLAKLGGTQKQLQAIPRRKGA' A
#
# COMPACT_ATOMS: atom_id res chain seq x y z
N MET A 1 -12.76 10.17 13.23
CA MET A 1 -12.31 10.93 14.42
C MET A 1 -11.57 12.18 13.94
N ARG A 2 -11.58 13.27 14.71
CA ARG A 2 -10.76 14.45 14.42
C ARG A 2 -9.51 14.39 15.29
N THR A 3 -8.34 14.39 14.67
CA THR A 3 -7.04 14.31 15.35
C THR A 3 -6.12 15.37 14.78
N THR A 4 -5.33 16.02 15.63
CA THR A 4 -4.31 16.97 15.20
C THR A 4 -2.97 16.26 15.16
N LEU A 5 -2.29 16.29 14.01
CA LEU A 5 -1.00 15.67 13.79
C LEU A 5 -0.03 16.73 13.29
N ASN A 6 1.19 16.75 13.83
CA ASN A 6 2.26 17.58 13.29
C ASN A 6 2.98 16.78 12.19
N ILE A 7 2.87 17.24 10.94
CA ILE A 7 3.47 16.61 9.76
C ILE A 7 4.22 17.71 9.02
N GLU A 8 5.42 17.38 8.53
CA GLU A 8 6.22 18.30 7.75
C GLU A 8 5.52 18.70 6.43
N ASP A 9 5.35 20.00 6.20
CA ASP A 9 4.60 20.51 5.03
C ASP A 9 5.26 20.10 3.71
N ALA A 10 6.60 20.04 3.67
CA ALA A 10 7.34 19.59 2.49
C ALA A 10 6.99 18.15 2.09
N LEU A 11 6.68 17.28 3.06
CA LEU A 11 6.27 15.90 2.81
C LEU A 11 4.87 15.84 2.20
N ILE A 12 3.93 16.62 2.75
CA ILE A 12 2.56 16.73 2.25
C ILE A 12 2.55 17.32 0.83
N ASP A 13 3.36 18.36 0.58
CA ASP A 13 3.47 18.99 -0.73
C ASP A 13 4.03 18.02 -1.78
N LYS A 14 5.08 17.28 -1.42
CA LYS A 14 5.66 16.27 -2.31
C LYS A 14 4.65 15.17 -2.62
N ALA A 15 3.96 14.66 -1.60
CA ALA A 15 2.96 13.62 -1.76
C ALA A 15 1.76 14.11 -2.59
N THR A 16 1.31 15.36 -2.39
CA THR A 16 0.23 15.99 -3.16
C THR A 16 0.63 16.16 -4.63
N LYS A 17 1.85 16.62 -4.92
CA LYS A 17 2.37 16.77 -6.28
C LYS A 17 2.46 15.44 -7.04
N ILE A 18 2.89 14.36 -6.36
CA ILE A 18 3.07 13.05 -6.99
C ILE A 18 1.74 12.33 -7.17
N THR A 19 0.86 12.38 -6.17
CA THR A 19 -0.40 11.62 -6.17
C THR A 19 -1.58 12.38 -6.77
N GLY A 20 -1.49 13.71 -6.90
CA GLY A 20 -2.57 14.59 -7.34
C GLY A 20 -3.66 14.84 -6.28
N ILE A 21 -3.55 14.24 -5.09
CA ILE A 21 -4.56 14.31 -4.04
C ILE A 21 -4.38 15.60 -3.24
N LYS A 22 -5.37 16.49 -3.31
CA LYS A 22 -5.33 17.80 -2.63
C LYS A 22 -5.81 17.77 -1.18
N GLU A 23 -6.64 16.78 -0.84
CA GLU A 23 -7.19 16.66 0.50
C GLU A 23 -6.18 15.99 1.45
N LYS A 24 -5.67 16.74 2.44
CA LYS A 24 -4.65 16.25 3.40
C LYS A 24 -5.12 14.99 4.14
N THR A 25 -6.40 14.93 4.53
CA THR A 25 -6.97 13.77 5.25
C THR A 25 -6.98 12.51 4.38
N ALA A 26 -7.38 12.65 3.12
CA ALA A 26 -7.39 11.54 2.16
C ALA A 26 -5.96 11.05 1.90
N LEU A 27 -4.99 11.96 1.78
CA LEU A 27 -3.59 11.64 1.57
C LEU A 27 -3.00 10.83 2.74
N VAL A 28 -3.30 11.22 3.97
CA VAL A 28 -2.85 10.49 5.18
C VAL A 28 -3.52 9.11 5.26
N LYS A 29 -4.83 9.02 5.01
CA LYS A 29 -5.56 7.74 4.99
C LYS A 29 -4.95 6.76 3.98
N LEU A 30 -4.74 7.23 2.75
CA LEU A 30 -4.15 6.42 1.68
C LEU A 30 -2.69 6.05 1.98
N GLY A 31 -1.94 6.93 2.63
CA GLY A 31 -0.59 6.61 3.11
C GLY A 31 -0.57 5.44 4.08
N LEU A 32 -1.50 5.40 5.03
CA LEU A 32 -1.64 4.27 5.97
C LEU A 32 -2.06 2.98 5.27
N GLU A 33 -3.05 3.05 4.37
CA GLU A 33 -3.49 1.91 3.57
C GLU A 33 -2.35 1.35 2.71
N ALA A 34 -1.55 2.21 2.09
CA ALA A 34 -0.39 1.82 1.29
C ALA A 34 0.69 1.12 2.14
N LEU A 35 0.96 1.60 3.36
CA LEU A 35 1.90 0.94 4.27
C LEU A 35 1.41 -0.44 4.68
N ILE A 36 0.12 -0.58 5.01
CA ILE A 36 -0.49 -1.88 5.33
C ILE A 36 -0.40 -2.83 4.15
N ALA A 37 -0.73 -2.36 2.94
CA ALA A 37 -0.66 -3.15 1.73
C ALA A 37 0.78 -3.62 1.45
N ARG A 38 1.78 -2.74 1.62
CA ARG A 38 3.19 -3.07 1.43
C ARG A 38 3.68 -4.17 2.37
N GLU A 39 3.38 -4.07 3.65
CA GLU A 39 3.79 -5.09 4.63
C GLU A 39 2.99 -6.39 4.47
N SER A 40 1.70 -6.29 4.11
CA SER A 40 0.88 -7.45 3.76
C SER A 40 1.46 -8.19 2.56
N ALA A 41 1.85 -7.49 1.50
CA ALA A 41 2.50 -8.08 0.33
C ALA A 41 3.82 -8.78 0.71
N ARG A 42 4.65 -8.16 1.55
CA ARG A 42 5.88 -8.80 2.07
C ARG A 42 5.58 -10.07 2.87
N ARG A 43 4.56 -10.05 3.73
CA ARG A 43 4.13 -11.22 4.50
C ARG A 43 3.62 -12.33 3.58
N LEU A 44 2.79 -12.00 2.60
CA LEU A 44 2.27 -12.94 1.60
C LEU A 44 3.39 -13.56 0.76
N ALA A 45 4.36 -12.77 0.32
CA ALA A 45 5.53 -13.27 -0.42
C ALA A 45 6.33 -14.28 0.41
N LYS A 46 6.52 -14.02 1.71
CA LYS A 46 7.19 -14.94 2.64
C LYS A 46 6.43 -16.26 2.85
N LEU A 47 5.10 -16.26 2.70
CA LEU A 47 4.32 -17.49 2.80
C LEU A 47 4.59 -18.44 1.63
N GLY A 48 5.18 -18.00 0.51
CA GLY A 48 5.70 -18.91 -0.53
C GLY A 48 4.68 -19.90 -1.09
N GLY A 49 3.38 -19.57 -1.06
CA GLY A 49 2.31 -20.48 -1.51
C GLY A 49 1.85 -21.53 -0.50
N THR A 50 2.28 -21.44 0.77
CA THR A 50 1.88 -22.35 1.88
C THR A 50 0.42 -22.23 2.31
N GLN A 51 -0.38 -21.36 1.67
CA GLN A 51 -1.80 -21.27 1.95
C GLN A 51 -2.49 -22.59 1.56
N LYS A 52 -3.15 -23.23 2.54
CA LYS A 52 -3.74 -24.58 2.41
C LYS A 52 -4.64 -24.78 1.18
N GLN A 53 -5.34 -23.74 0.74
CA GLN A 53 -6.29 -23.80 -0.38
C GLN A 53 -5.74 -23.21 -1.68
N LEU A 54 -4.45 -22.85 -1.71
CA LEU A 54 -3.84 -22.26 -2.91
C LEU A 54 -3.63 -23.35 -3.95
N GLN A 55 -4.34 -23.26 -5.06
CA GLN A 55 -4.12 -24.13 -6.22
C GLN A 55 -2.92 -23.63 -7.02
N ALA A 56 -2.09 -24.55 -7.51
CA ALA A 56 -0.97 -24.19 -8.37
C ALA A 56 -1.49 -23.58 -9.68
N ILE A 57 -1.15 -22.32 -9.93
CA ILE A 57 -1.50 -21.65 -11.19
C ILE A 57 -0.62 -22.25 -12.31
N PRO A 58 -1.20 -22.79 -13.40
CA PRO A 58 -0.42 -23.33 -14.50
C PRO A 58 0.52 -22.27 -15.07
N ARG A 59 1.82 -22.57 -15.17
CA ARG A 59 2.74 -21.71 -15.94
C ARG A 59 2.32 -21.76 -17.40
N ARG A 60 2.02 -20.60 -17.98
CA ARG A 60 1.87 -20.47 -19.43
C ARG A 60 3.22 -20.79 -20.06
N LYS A 61 3.40 -22.02 -20.55
CA LYS A 61 4.51 -22.35 -21.44
C LYS A 61 4.24 -21.59 -22.74
N GLY A 62 5.15 -20.72 -23.13
CA GLY A 62 5.10 -20.09 -24.46
C GLY A 62 5.05 -21.17 -25.53
N ALA A 63 4.37 -20.87 -26.64
CA ALA A 63 4.40 -21.70 -27.84
C ALA A 63 5.83 -21.85 -28.37
#